data_AF-A0A3N6FHY6-F1
#
_entry.id   AF-A0A3N6FHY6-F1
#
_cell.length_a   1.000
_cell.length_b   1.000
_cell.length_c   1.000
_cell.angle_alpha   90.00
_cell.angle_beta   90.00
_cell.angle_gamma   90.00
#
_symmetry.space_group_name_H-M   'P 1'
#
loop_
_entity.id
_entity.type
_entity.pdbx_description
1 polymer ?
#
loop_
_entity_poly.entity_id
_entity_poly.type
_entity_poly.pdbx_seq_one_letter_code
_entity_poly.pdbx_strand_id
1 'polypeptide(L)' 'METDRARWGRGLATAALPALLDAVPERPLHARAAADSTGSRRVLEKCGSTVTGKDQGYAHARGAETDELLFTLPG' A
#
# COMPACT_ATOMS: atom_id res chain seq x y z
N MET A 1 22.69 0.82 -13.26
CA MET A 1 21.66 0.60 -12.22
C MET A 1 20.57 1.63 -12.43
N GLU A 2 19.54 1.29 -13.19
CA GLU A 2 18.44 2.18 -13.55
C GLU A 2 17.41 2.15 -12.41
N THR A 3 17.17 3.30 -11.78
CA THR A 3 16.35 3.36 -10.56
C THR A 3 14.88 3.23 -10.91
N ASP A 4 14.23 2.28 -10.25
CA ASP A 4 12.82 1.88 -10.23
C ASP A 4 11.76 3.02 -10.10
N ARG A 5 12.19 4.28 -10.01
CA ARG A 5 11.32 5.47 -9.88
C ARG A 5 10.43 5.73 -11.09
N ALA A 6 10.82 5.31 -12.28
CA ALA A 6 10.00 5.52 -13.49
C ALA A 6 8.71 4.67 -13.52
N ARG A 7 8.59 3.67 -12.63
CA ARG A 7 7.47 2.73 -12.59
C ARG A 7 6.42 3.08 -11.54
N TRP A 8 6.74 3.97 -10.60
CA TRP A 8 5.88 4.35 -9.49
C TRP A 8 4.95 5.48 -9.93
N GLY A 9 3.68 5.14 -10.23
CA GLY A 9 2.66 6.12 -10.60
C GLY A 9 1.79 5.74 -11.80
N ARG A 10 2.04 4.60 -12.45
CA ARG A 10 1.29 4.17 -13.65
C ARG A 10 -0.01 3.38 -13.37
N GLY A 11 -0.44 3.28 -12.11
CA GLY A 11 -1.62 2.48 -11.75
C GLY A 11 -1.41 0.95 -11.84
N LEU A 12 -0.16 0.50 -12.01
CA LEU A 12 0.20 -0.93 -11.98
C LEU A 12 -0.24 -1.58 -10.66
N ALA A 13 -0.09 -0.86 -9.53
CA ALA A 13 -0.58 -1.32 -8.23
C ALA A 13 -2.11 -1.47 -8.20
N THR A 14 -2.86 -0.59 -8.87
CA THR A 14 -4.33 -0.72 -8.96
C THR A 14 -4.75 -1.95 -9.76
N ALA A 15 -4.00 -2.30 -10.81
CA ALA A 15 -4.29 -3.48 -11.63
C ALA A 15 -3.81 -4.80 -10.98
N ALA A 16 -2.70 -4.75 -10.23
CA ALA A 16 -2.16 -5.91 -9.53
C ALA A 16 -2.91 -6.25 -8.23
N LEU A 17 -3.56 -5.26 -7.60
CA LEU A 17 -4.27 -5.48 -6.35
C LEU A 17 -5.42 -6.50 -6.45
N PRO A 18 -6.35 -6.45 -7.42
CA PRO A 18 -7.39 -7.48 -7.54
C PRO A 18 -6.82 -8.89 -7.77
N ALA A 19 -5.74 -9.01 -8.55
CA ALA A 19 -5.06 -10.30 -8.74
C ALA A 19 -4.41 -10.81 -7.44
N LEU A 20 -3.88 -9.91 -6.62
CA LEU A 20 -3.36 -10.26 -5.29
C LEU A 20 -4.49 -10.66 -4.33
N LEU A 21 -5.63 -9.94 -4.35
CA LEU A 21 -6.79 -10.24 -3.52
C LEU A 21 -7.46 -11.56 -3.88
N ASP A 22 -7.38 -11.98 -5.14
CA ASP A 22 -7.81 -13.30 -5.62
C ASP A 22 -6.85 -14.40 -5.16
N ALA A 23 -5.54 -14.14 -5.23
CA ALA A 23 -4.51 -15.07 -4.78
C ALA A 23 -4.47 -15.24 -3.25
N VAL A 24 -4.97 -14.27 -2.48
CA VAL A 24 -4.95 -14.26 -1.01
C VAL A 24 -6.38 -14.39 -0.46
N PRO A 25 -6.84 -15.62 -0.18
CA PRO A 25 -8.20 -15.88 0.32
C PRO A 25 -8.38 -15.59 1.82
N GLU A 26 -7.30 -15.32 2.57
CA GLU A 26 -7.40 -15.00 3.99
C GLU A 26 -8.09 -13.63 4.20
N ARG A 27 -9.00 -13.59 5.17
CA ARG A 27 -9.76 -12.41 5.55
C ARG A 27 -9.83 -12.31 7.09
N PRO A 28 -9.78 -11.09 7.66
CA PRO A 28 -9.67 -9.79 6.97
C PRO A 28 -8.25 -9.54 6.46
N LEU A 29 -8.14 -8.86 5.31
CA LEU A 29 -6.84 -8.60 4.70
C LEU A 29 -6.26 -7.30 5.25
N HIS A 30 -5.02 -7.37 5.75
CA HIS A 30 -4.29 -6.23 6.27
C HIS A 30 -3.26 -5.75 5.25
N ALA A 31 -3.33 -4.47 4.91
CA ALA A 31 -2.38 -3.80 4.04
C ALA A 31 -1.72 -2.64 4.78
N ARG A 32 -0.47 -2.33 4.42
CA ARG A 32 0.25 -1.16 4.95
C ARG A 32 0.75 -0.30 3.80
N ALA A 33 0.66 1.01 3.96
CA ALA A 33 1.19 1.96 2.98
C ALA A 33 1.76 3.19 3.68
N ALA A 34 2.92 3.66 3.24
CA ALA A 34 3.48 4.92 3.71
C ALA A 34 2.46 6.07 3.56
N ALA A 35 2.29 6.89 4.58
CA ALA A 35 1.36 8.01 4.61
C ALA A 35 1.68 9.04 3.50
N ASP A 36 2.97 9.15 3.14
CA ASP A 36 3.50 9.99 2.06
C ASP A 36 3.23 9.41 0.65
N SER A 37 2.87 8.12 0.54
CA SER A 37 2.60 7.47 -0.74
C SER A 37 1.14 7.65 -1.18
N THR A 38 0.86 8.76 -1.84
CA THR A 38 -0.47 9.06 -2.42
C THR A 38 -0.96 7.97 -3.38
N GLY A 39 -0.05 7.31 -4.10
CA GLY A 39 -0.37 6.23 -5.04
C GLY A 39 -0.95 4.99 -4.35
N SER A 40 -0.28 4.49 -3.32
CA SER A 40 -0.73 3.33 -2.55
C SER A 40 -2.03 3.62 -1.79
N ARG A 41 -2.16 4.82 -1.21
CA ARG A 41 -3.39 5.25 -0.53
C ARG A 41 -4.60 5.21 -1.47
N ARG A 42 -4.48 5.83 -2.66
CA ARG A 42 -5.56 5.80 -3.67
C ARG A 42 -5.96 4.37 -4.08
N VAL A 43 -4.99 3.47 -4.18
CA VAL A 43 -5.24 2.07 -4.56
C VAL A 43 -6.03 1.35 -3.48
N LEU A 44 -5.62 1.51 -2.20
CA LEU A 44 -6.29 0.90 -1.06
C LEU A 44 -7.70 1.47 -0.85
N GLU A 45 -7.85 2.79 -0.97
CA GLU A 45 -9.16 3.46 -0.93
C GLU A 45 -10.07 2.96 -2.06
N LYS A 46 -9.55 2.79 -3.29
CA LYS A 46 -10.31 2.25 -4.42
C LYS A 46 -10.75 0.80 -4.22
N CYS A 47 -9.96 0.00 -3.51
CA CYS A 47 -10.35 -1.37 -3.18
C CYS A 47 -11.38 -1.45 -2.06
N GLY A 48 -11.73 -0.33 -1.39
CA GLY A 48 -12.63 -0.32 -0.25
C GLY A 48 -11.93 -0.61 1.08
N SER A 49 -10.59 -0.56 1.11
CA SER A 49 -9.86 -0.74 2.36
C SER A 49 -10.01 0.50 3.24
N THR A 50 -10.25 0.28 4.53
CA THR A 50 -10.39 1.36 5.52
C THR A 50 -9.13 1.46 6.36
N VAL A 51 -8.67 2.67 6.65
CA VAL A 51 -7.57 2.88 7.59
C VAL A 51 -8.02 2.42 8.99
N THR A 52 -7.37 1.40 9.52
CA THR A 52 -7.64 0.86 10.86
C THR A 52 -6.57 1.24 11.87
N GLY A 53 -5.39 1.66 11.40
CA GLY A 53 -4.30 2.08 12.26
C GLY A 53 -3.29 2.93 11.54
N LYS A 54 -2.35 3.45 12.33
CA LYS A 54 -1.13 4.07 11.84
C LYS A 54 0.03 3.43 12.58
N ASP A 55 1.13 3.25 11.87
CA ASP A 55 2.37 2.67 12.35
C ASP A 55 3.52 3.56 11.90
N GLN A 56 4.72 3.36 12.44
CA GLN A 56 5.89 4.15 12.04
C GLN A 56 6.99 3.21 11.60
N GLY A 57 7.29 3.26 10.30
CA GLY A 57 8.31 2.42 9.69
C GLY A 57 9.60 3.18 9.42
N TYR A 58 10.74 2.60 9.75
CA TYR A 58 12.02 3.17 9.35
C TYR A 58 12.24 3.00 7.84
N ALA A 59 12.12 4.08 7.09
CA ALA A 59 12.35 4.08 5.66
C ALA A 59 13.86 4.15 5.37
N HIS A 60 14.49 3.00 5.17
CA HIS A 60 15.93 2.92 4.87
C HIS A 60 16.33 3.74 3.64
N ALA A 61 15.42 3.90 2.67
CA ALA A 61 15.62 4.74 1.49
C ALA A 61 15.70 6.26 1.80
N ARG A 62 15.14 6.69 2.93
CA ARG A 62 15.13 8.10 3.40
C ARG A 62 16.02 8.31 4.63
N GLY A 63 16.44 7.24 5.31
CA GLY A 63 17.22 7.30 6.54
C GLY A 63 16.45 7.85 7.75
N ALA A 64 15.11 7.77 7.72
CA ALA A 64 14.23 8.35 8.74
C ALA A 64 12.99 7.48 8.96
N GLU A 65 12.38 7.62 10.14
CA GLU A 65 11.07 7.05 10.44
C GLU A 65 9.99 7.77 9.64
N THR A 66 9.14 7.01 8.96
CA THR A 66 8.01 7.51 8.17
C THR A 66 6.73 6.93 8.72
N ASP A 67 5.67 7.73 8.72
CA ASP A 67 4.34 7.27 9.09
C ASP A 67 3.83 6.30 8.02
N GLU A 68 3.37 5.14 8.44
CA GLU A 68 2.69 4.12 7.65
C GLU A 68 1.24 4.04 8.11
N LEU A 69 0.31 3.96 7.16
CA LEU A 69 -1.10 3.75 7.43
C LEU A 69 -1.40 2.26 7.26
N LEU A 70 -2.02 1.67 8.27
CA LEU A 70 -2.58 0.33 8.21
C LEU A 70 -4.01 0.41 7.71
N PHE A 71 -4.29 -0.40 6.71
CA PHE A 71 -5.58 -0.55 6.09
C PHE A 71 -6.08 -1.98 6.30
N THR A 72 -7.36 -2.10 6.63
CA THR A 72 -8.05 -3.39 6.67
C THR A 72 -9.11 -3.42 5.59
N LEU A 73 -9.10 -4.48 4.79
CA LEU A 73 -10.17 -4.81 3.87
C LEU A 73 -11.06 -5.87 4.53
N PRO A 74 -12.29 -5.51 4.96
CA PRO A 74 -13.29 -6.52 5.29
C PRO A 74 -13.66 -7.26 3.99
N GLY A 75 -13.52 -8.58 4.01
CA GLY A 75 -13.84 -9.45 2.87
C GLY A 75 -15.32 -9.68 2.68
#